data_AF-A0A820RQE8-F1
#
_entry.id   AF-A0A820RQE8-F1
#
_cell.length_a   1.000
_cell.length_b   1.000
_cell.length_c   1.000
_cell.angle_alpha   90.00
_cell.angle_beta   90.00
_cell.angle_gamma   90.00
#
_symmetry.space_group_name_H-M   'P 1'
#
loop_
_entity.id
_entity.type
_entity.pdbx_description
1 polymer ?
#
loop_
_entity_poly.entity_id
_entity_poly.type
_entity_poly.pdbx_seq_one_letter_code
_entity_poly.pdbx_strand_id
1 'polypeptide(L)'
;KFQRTERFIRYIEPTQNELDDMVEYEMDEMDLTWLKQVNQERNKRSLRPVIEEEFELLIDRLEKESHFQALVNGDDLGQSIDEDALCVICLDGECSNCNAILFCDMCNMAVHQECYGVPYVPEDNSKFNYESLELPSGTYGTP
;
A
#
# COMPACT_ATOMS: atom_id res chain seq x y z
N LYS A 1 -28.65 4.24 -13.65
CA LYS A 1 -29.00 5.68 -13.82
C LYS A 1 -29.60 6.18 -12.52
N PHE A 2 -28.96 7.15 -11.87
CA PHE A 2 -29.46 7.73 -10.62
C PHE A 2 -30.72 8.59 -10.88
N GLN A 3 -31.79 8.34 -10.14
CA GLN A 3 -33.02 9.15 -10.17
C GLN A 3 -33.11 9.96 -8.87
N ARG A 4 -33.17 11.28 -9.02
CA ARG A 4 -33.24 12.20 -7.88
C ARG A 4 -34.62 12.12 -7.23
N THR A 5 -34.64 11.85 -5.93
CA THR A 5 -35.86 11.83 -5.10
C THR A 5 -36.26 13.23 -4.65
N GLU A 6 -37.55 13.44 -4.42
CA GLU A 6 -38.10 14.71 -3.88
C GLU A 6 -37.74 14.94 -2.41
N ARG A 7 -37.29 13.89 -1.70
CA ARG A 7 -36.81 13.95 -0.31
C ARG A 7 -35.29 13.89 -0.25
N PHE A 8 -34.72 14.52 0.78
CA PHE A 8 -33.30 14.43 1.09
C PHE A 8 -32.89 12.96 1.30
N ILE A 9 -31.82 12.57 0.63
CA ILE A 9 -31.18 11.28 0.85
C ILE A 9 -30.44 11.38 2.17
N ARG A 10 -30.83 10.57 3.15
CA ARG A 10 -30.10 10.43 4.41
C ARG A 10 -29.06 9.33 4.22
N TYR A 11 -27.79 9.71 4.20
CA TYR A 11 -26.69 8.77 4.29
C TYR A 11 -26.55 8.32 5.75
N ILE A 12 -26.40 7.01 5.95
CA ILE A 12 -26.04 6.41 7.23
C ILE A 12 -24.70 5.75 6.97
N GLU A 13 -23.69 6.15 7.74
CA GLU A 13 -22.37 5.55 7.66
C GLU A 13 -22.46 4.05 7.99
N PRO A 14 -21.91 3.17 7.14
CA PRO A 14 -21.90 1.74 7.42
C PRO A 14 -21.18 1.45 8.74
N THR A 15 -21.62 0.41 9.43
CA THR A 15 -20.92 -0.10 10.60
C THR A 15 -19.58 -0.73 10.19
N GLN A 16 -18.65 -0.87 11.14
CA GLN A 16 -17.34 -1.49 10.85
C GLN A 16 -17.47 -2.88 10.20
N ASN A 17 -18.41 -3.71 10.67
CA ASN A 17 -18.65 -5.02 10.08
C ASN A 17 -19.18 -4.92 8.63
N GLU A 18 -20.00 -3.91 8.32
CA GLU A 18 -20.48 -3.70 6.96
C GLU A 18 -19.38 -3.21 6.03
N LEU A 19 -18.44 -2.39 6.54
CA LEU A 19 -17.24 -1.98 5.82
C LEU A 19 -16.31 -3.18 5.57
N ASP A 20 -16.08 -4.01 6.58
CA ASP A 20 -15.22 -5.19 6.48
C ASP A 20 -15.72 -6.21 5.42
N ASP A 21 -17.03 -6.25 5.18
CA ASP A 21 -17.66 -7.09 4.17
C ASP A 21 -17.62 -6.51 2.75
N MET A 22 -17.40 -5.20 2.60
CA MET A 22 -17.23 -4.56 1.30
C MET A 22 -15.83 -4.85 0.73
N VAL A 23 -15.76 -5.16 -0.56
CA VAL A 23 -14.48 -5.28 -1.27
C VAL A 23 -14.00 -3.87 -1.61
N GLU A 24 -12.84 -3.49 -1.07
CA GLU A 24 -12.26 -2.15 -1.24
C GLU A 24 -11.20 -2.09 -2.34
N TYR A 25 -10.59 -3.24 -2.65
CA TYR A 25 -9.53 -3.33 -3.65
C TYR A 25 -10.09 -3.18 -5.07
N GLU A 26 -9.65 -2.14 -5.79
CA GLU A 26 -9.94 -1.92 -7.21
C GLU A 26 -8.68 -2.24 -8.03
N MET A 27 -8.78 -3.17 -8.99
CA MET A 27 -7.64 -3.52 -9.85
C MET A 27 -7.18 -2.35 -10.72
N ASP A 28 -5.87 -2.11 -10.76
CA ASP A 28 -5.29 -1.13 -11.68
C ASP A 28 -4.93 -1.73 -13.06
N GLU A 29 -4.38 -0.91 -13.96
CA GLU A 29 -3.97 -1.38 -15.30
C GLU A 29 -2.86 -2.45 -15.26
N MET A 30 -1.96 -2.34 -14.28
CA MET A 30 -0.85 -3.26 -14.10
C MET A 30 -1.38 -4.63 -13.67
N ASP A 31 -2.29 -4.65 -12.69
CA ASP A 31 -2.94 -5.84 -12.19
C ASP A 31 -3.74 -6.55 -13.28
N LEU A 32 -4.50 -5.78 -14.08
CA LEU A 32 -5.25 -6.33 -15.21
C LEU A 32 -4.33 -7.00 -16.23
N THR A 33 -3.17 -6.38 -16.52
CA THR A 33 -2.19 -6.93 -17.45
C THR A 33 -1.55 -8.20 -16.88
N TRP A 34 -1.19 -8.19 -15.60
CA TRP A 34 -0.63 -9.33 -14.90
C TRP A 34 -1.63 -10.50 -14.83
N LEU A 35 -2.89 -10.25 -14.45
CA LEU A 35 -3.93 -11.27 -14.34
C LEU A 35 -4.18 -11.96 -15.68
N LYS A 36 -4.16 -11.19 -16.78
CA LYS A 36 -4.26 -11.75 -18.15
C LYS A 36 -3.12 -12.72 -18.44
N GLN A 37 -1.87 -12.35 -18.13
CA GLN A 37 -0.71 -13.21 -18.34
C GLN A 37 -0.79 -14.47 -17.48
N VAL A 38 -1.13 -14.33 -16.20
CA VAL A 38 -1.29 -15.46 -15.27
C VAL A 38 -2.38 -16.41 -15.73
N ASN A 39 -3.52 -15.90 -16.21
CA ASN A 39 -4.61 -16.73 -16.72
C ASN A 39 -4.23 -17.47 -18.01
N GLN A 40 -3.39 -16.88 -18.87
CA GLN A 40 -2.83 -17.60 -20.02
C GLN A 40 -1.97 -18.79 -19.57
N GLU A 41 -1.12 -18.60 -18.57
CA GLU A 41 -0.30 -19.68 -18.01
C GLU A 41 -1.13 -20.74 -17.29
N ARG A 42 -2.17 -20.33 -16.55
CA ARG A 42 -3.15 -21.25 -15.93
C ARG A 42 -3.84 -22.10 -16.98
N ASN A 43 -4.25 -21.51 -18.09
CA ASN A 43 -4.91 -22.23 -19.18
C ASN A 43 -3.97 -23.27 -19.84
N LYS A 44 -2.67 -22.93 -20.03
CA LYS A 44 -1.65 -23.90 -20.49
C LYS A 44 -1.52 -25.12 -19.56
N ARG A 45 -1.80 -24.92 -18.27
CA ARG A 45 -1.81 -25.97 -17.23
C ARG A 45 -3.20 -26.59 -17.02
N SER A 46 -4.18 -26.26 -17.87
CA SER A 46 -5.58 -26.70 -17.77
C SER A 46 -6.24 -26.35 -16.43
N LEU A 47 -5.84 -25.24 -15.81
CA LEU A 47 -6.46 -24.69 -14.61
C LEU A 47 -7.54 -23.67 -14.97
N ARG A 48 -8.54 -23.51 -14.09
CA ARG A 48 -9.59 -22.50 -14.25
C ARG A 48 -8.97 -21.09 -14.21
N PRO A 49 -9.35 -20.17 -15.12
CA PRO A 49 -8.96 -18.78 -15.01
C PRO A 49 -9.59 -18.13 -13.78
N VAL A 50 -8.87 -17.17 -13.20
CA VAL A 50 -9.35 -16.32 -12.11
C VAL A 50 -10.03 -15.11 -12.74
N ILE A 51 -11.26 -14.81 -12.32
CA ILE A 51 -11.98 -13.59 -12.77
C ILE A 51 -11.56 -12.38 -11.94
N GLU A 52 -11.81 -11.17 -12.46
CA GLU A 52 -11.40 -9.92 -11.81
C GLU A 52 -11.98 -9.80 -10.41
N GLU A 53 -13.28 -10.10 -10.23
CA GLU A 53 -13.96 -10.00 -8.93
C GLU A 53 -13.40 -11.00 -7.90
N GLU A 54 -12.93 -12.17 -8.35
CA GLU A 54 -12.27 -13.14 -7.47
C GLU A 54 -10.88 -12.66 -7.06
N PHE A 55 -10.17 -11.98 -7.94
CA PHE A 55 -8.86 -11.41 -7.63
C PHE A 55 -9.00 -10.26 -6.62
N GLU A 56 -9.90 -9.31 -6.87
CA GLU A 56 -10.21 -8.19 -5.97
C GLU A 56 -10.58 -8.68 -4.57
N LEU A 57 -11.51 -9.65 -4.49
CA LEU A 57 -11.92 -10.23 -3.22
C LEU A 57 -10.75 -10.91 -2.48
N LEU A 58 -9.88 -11.62 -3.20
CA LEU A 58 -8.76 -12.32 -2.58
C LEU A 58 -7.73 -11.34 -2.02
N ILE A 59 -7.39 -10.29 -2.77
CA ILE A 59 -6.43 -9.28 -2.31
C ILE A 59 -7.00 -8.48 -1.14
N ASP A 60 -8.24 -8.01 -1.24
CA ASP A 60 -8.94 -7.32 -0.16
C ASP A 60 -8.91 -8.13 1.17
N ARG A 61 -9.21 -9.43 1.08
CA ARG A 61 -9.18 -10.31 2.27
C ARG A 61 -7.77 -10.54 2.80
N LEU A 62 -6.76 -10.61 1.93
CA LEU A 62 -5.36 -10.73 2.35
C LEU A 62 -4.87 -9.46 3.06
N GLU A 63 -5.23 -8.29 2.56
CA GLU A 63 -4.85 -7.00 3.16
C GLU A 63 -5.49 -6.83 4.55
N LYS A 64 -6.79 -7.10 4.66
CA LYS A 64 -7.52 -7.05 5.94
C LYS A 64 -6.95 -8.02 6.97
N GLU A 65 -6.65 -9.26 6.57
CA GLU A 65 -6.06 -10.25 7.46
C GLU A 65 -4.63 -9.86 7.87
N SER A 66 -3.81 -9.36 6.93
CA SER A 66 -2.47 -8.86 7.23
C SER A 66 -2.49 -7.72 8.23
N HIS A 67 -3.40 -6.76 8.06
CA HIS A 67 -3.58 -5.65 8.99
C HIS A 67 -4.02 -6.14 10.38
N PHE A 68 -4.95 -7.10 10.44
CA PHE A 68 -5.37 -7.68 11.71
C PHE A 68 -4.23 -8.41 12.43
N GLN A 69 -3.41 -9.17 11.70
CA GLN A 69 -2.26 -9.86 12.29
C GLN A 69 -1.20 -8.89 12.82
N ALA A 70 -0.96 -7.77 12.13
CA ALA A 70 -0.07 -6.72 12.64
C ALA A 70 -0.57 -6.18 13.99
N LEU A 71 -1.88 -5.96 14.14
CA LEU A 71 -2.48 -5.52 15.41
C LEU A 71 -2.44 -6.60 16.51
N VAL A 72 -2.68 -7.86 16.16
CA VAL A 72 -2.79 -8.97 17.13
C VAL A 72 -1.44 -9.44 17.64
N ASN A 73 -0.41 -9.42 16.79
CA ASN A 73 0.93 -9.88 17.17
C ASN A 73 1.61 -8.94 18.18
N GLY A 74 0.97 -7.84 18.55
CA GLY A 74 1.49 -6.94 19.57
C GLY A 74 2.79 -6.26 19.14
N ASP A 75 3.01 -6.11 17.82
CA ASP A 75 3.71 -4.94 17.33
C ASP A 75 2.82 -3.76 17.73
N ASP A 76 3.04 -3.28 18.94
CA ASP A 76 2.52 -2.00 19.37
C ASP A 76 2.98 -1.00 18.33
N LEU A 77 2.09 -0.59 17.41
CA LEU A 77 2.29 0.60 16.60
C LEU A 77 2.52 1.84 17.50
N GLY A 78 2.40 1.70 18.83
CA GLY A 78 2.97 2.56 19.85
C GLY A 78 4.45 2.29 20.16
N GLN A 79 5.33 3.10 19.56
CA GLN A 79 6.41 3.82 20.26
C GLN A 79 7.56 3.06 20.96
N SER A 80 7.75 1.75 20.83
CA SER A 80 9.08 1.18 21.09
C SER A 80 9.84 1.07 19.77
N ILE A 81 10.57 2.14 19.42
CA ILE A 81 11.61 2.07 18.41
C ILE A 81 12.62 1.05 18.93
N ASP A 82 12.66 -0.12 18.31
CA ASP A 82 13.72 -1.10 18.58
C ASP A 82 15.04 -0.48 18.14
N GLU A 83 15.96 -0.28 19.09
CA GLU A 83 17.30 0.25 18.81
C GLU A 83 18.11 -0.70 17.91
N ASP A 84 17.68 -1.96 17.76
CA ASP A 84 18.27 -2.98 16.88
C ASP A 84 17.47 -3.17 15.56
N ALA A 85 16.59 -2.25 15.18
CA ALA A 85 15.80 -2.35 13.95
C ALA A 85 16.68 -2.39 12.69
N LEU A 86 16.50 -3.43 11.87
CA LEU A 86 17.22 -3.62 10.61
C LEU A 86 16.42 -3.09 9.43
N CYS A 87 17.10 -2.50 8.45
CA CYS A 87 16.48 -2.15 7.18
C CYS A 87 16.02 -3.42 6.45
N VAL A 88 14.73 -3.53 6.11
CA VAL A 88 14.20 -4.74 5.46
C VAL A 88 14.71 -4.97 4.03
N ILE A 89 15.37 -3.97 3.43
CA ILE A 89 15.90 -4.03 2.07
C ILE A 89 17.34 -4.57 2.06
N CYS A 90 18.21 -4.03 2.92
CA CYS A 90 19.62 -4.43 2.99
C CYS A 90 19.95 -5.36 4.17
N LEU A 91 18.99 -5.59 5.07
CA LEU A 91 19.12 -6.37 6.29
C LEU A 91 20.25 -5.89 7.22
N ASP A 92 20.51 -4.59 7.20
CA ASP A 92 21.56 -3.92 7.96
C ASP A 92 20.97 -2.83 8.86
N GLY A 93 21.58 -2.61 10.03
CA GLY A 93 21.21 -1.60 11.02
C GLY A 93 22.15 -0.38 11.04
N GLU A 94 23.19 -0.37 10.19
CA GLU A 94 24.13 0.73 10.12
C GLU A 94 23.49 2.01 9.53
N CYS A 95 23.23 3.01 10.39
CA CYS A 95 22.72 4.30 9.96
C CYS A 95 23.79 5.40 9.95
N SER A 96 23.63 6.37 9.05
CA SER A 96 24.47 7.58 8.99
C SER A 96 23.61 8.84 8.92
N ASN A 97 24.22 10.01 9.14
CA ASN A 97 23.53 11.31 9.09
C ASN A 97 22.90 11.63 7.72
N CYS A 98 23.31 10.96 6.65
CA CYS A 98 22.75 11.10 5.31
C CYS A 98 21.93 9.88 4.85
N ASN A 99 21.89 8.82 5.66
CA ASN A 99 21.18 7.58 5.37
C ASN A 99 20.60 7.02 6.67
N ALA A 100 19.60 7.71 7.20
CA ALA A 100 18.91 7.31 8.43
C ALA A 100 17.95 6.15 8.16
N ILE A 101 17.66 5.35 9.19
CA ILE A 101 16.55 4.37 9.16
C ILE A 101 15.25 5.12 9.44
N LEU A 102 14.30 4.97 8.53
CA LEU A 102 12.95 5.51 8.59
C LEU A 102 11.96 4.40 8.96
N PHE A 103 10.96 4.74 9.75
CA PHE A 103 9.86 3.85 10.12
C PHE A 103 8.58 4.32 9.43
N CYS A 104 7.85 3.40 8.82
CA CYS A 104 6.54 3.71 8.25
C CYS A 104 5.49 3.86 9.36
N ASP A 105 4.79 4.99 9.43
CA ASP A 105 3.75 5.24 10.44
C ASP A 105 2.55 4.27 10.34
N MET A 106 2.32 3.65 9.18
CA MET A 106 1.18 2.75 8.97
C MET A 106 1.50 1.27 9.19
N CYS A 107 2.75 0.85 9.01
CA CYS A 107 3.12 -0.56 9.08
C CYS A 107 4.43 -0.85 9.83
N ASN A 108 5.02 0.18 10.47
CA ASN A 108 6.24 0.12 11.28
C ASN A 108 7.46 -0.52 10.60
N MET A 109 7.50 -0.53 9.27
CA MET A 109 8.61 -1.09 8.51
C MET A 109 9.83 -0.17 8.56
N ALA A 110 10.98 -0.71 8.96
CA ALA A 110 12.26 -0.02 9.01
C ALA A 110 12.98 -0.09 7.64
N VAL A 111 13.30 1.06 7.05
CA VAL A 111 14.06 1.16 5.79
C VAL A 111 15.08 2.28 5.84
N HIS A 112 16.25 2.07 5.26
CA HIS A 112 17.19 3.16 5.01
C HIS A 112 16.61 4.15 4.01
N GLN A 113 16.85 5.44 4.25
CA GLN A 113 16.47 6.54 3.39
C GLN A 113 16.90 6.30 1.93
N GLU A 114 18.15 5.88 1.70
CA GLU A 114 18.66 5.58 0.36
C GLU A 114 18.05 4.29 -0.22
N CYS A 115 17.78 3.28 0.60
CA CYS A 115 17.17 2.03 0.14
C CYS A 115 15.72 2.24 -0.32
N TYR A 116 14.99 3.16 0.31
CA TYR A 116 13.65 3.56 -0.11
C TYR A 116 13.66 4.63 -1.22
N GLY A 117 14.82 5.24 -1.48
CA GLY A 117 14.99 6.26 -2.54
C GLY A 117 14.52 7.66 -2.14
N VAL A 118 14.52 7.98 -0.84
CA VAL A 118 14.07 9.28 -0.33
C VAL A 118 15.23 10.29 -0.38
N PRO A 119 15.17 11.35 -1.19
CA PRO A 119 16.31 12.27 -1.33
C PRO A 119 16.51 13.18 -0.10
N TYR A 120 15.45 13.52 0.63
CA TYR A 120 15.51 14.37 1.81
C TYR A 120 14.27 14.21 2.68
N VAL A 121 14.48 14.11 4.00
CA VAL A 121 13.42 14.16 5.02
C VAL A 121 13.46 15.53 5.70
N PRO A 122 12.38 16.33 5.63
CA PRO A 122 12.30 17.60 6.35
C PRO A 122 12.44 17.43 7.86
N GLU A 123 13.00 18.44 8.55
CA GLU A 123 13.13 18.43 10.03
C GLU A 123 11.78 18.39 10.76
N ASP A 124 10.66 18.65 10.07
CA ASP A 124 9.32 18.40 10.56
C ASP A 124 8.73 17.11 9.92
N ASN A 125 8.54 16.07 10.73
CA ASN A 125 7.83 14.84 10.34
C ASN A 125 6.35 15.06 9.95
N SER A 126 5.90 16.31 9.77
CA SER A 126 4.50 16.66 9.52
C SER A 126 4.17 17.01 8.07
N LYS A 127 5.15 17.01 7.15
CA LYS A 127 4.94 17.45 5.77
C LYS A 127 5.62 16.60 4.70
N PHE A 128 5.30 15.31 4.66
CA PHE A 128 5.32 14.60 3.40
C PHE A 128 4.03 14.95 2.62
N ASN A 129 4.01 16.11 1.95
CA ASN A 129 3.06 16.35 0.88
C ASN A 129 3.76 16.08 -0.46
N TYR A 130 3.30 15.03 -1.16
CA TYR A 130 3.76 14.65 -2.51
C TYR A 130 3.54 15.77 -3.54
N GLU A 131 2.77 16.80 -3.20
CA GLU A 131 2.35 17.90 -4.06
C GLU A 131 3.38 19.07 -4.15
N SER A 132 4.52 19.00 -3.44
CA SER A 132 5.57 20.05 -3.49
C SER A 132 6.81 19.70 -4.33
N LEU A 133 6.84 18.52 -4.96
CA LEU A 133 7.83 18.21 -6.00
C LEU A 133 7.35 18.83 -7.32
N GLU A 134 7.75 20.07 -7.59
CA GLU A 134 7.73 20.59 -8.95
C GLU A 134 8.57 19.66 -9.83
N LEU A 135 7.92 18.85 -10.67
CA LEU A 135 8.59 18.03 -11.67
C LEU A 135 9.40 18.99 -12.57
N PRO A 136 10.74 18.85 -12.67
CA PRO A 136 11.49 19.60 -13.65
C PRO A 136 10.98 19.19 -15.03
N SER A 137 10.32 20.13 -15.69
CA SER A 137 9.95 20.02 -17.11
C SER A 137 11.25 19.88 -17.92
N GLY A 138 11.57 18.70 -18.44
CA GLY A 138 12.79 18.59 -19.26
C GLY A 138 13.25 17.20 -19.66
N THR A 139 12.63 16.67 -20.72
CA THR A 139 13.22 15.80 -21.77
C THR A 139 14.01 14.56 -21.32
N TYR A 140 13.34 13.41 -21.27
CA TYR A 140 13.98 12.11 -21.44
C TYR A 140 14.41 11.95 -22.91
N GLY A 141 15.70 12.18 -23.17
CA GLY A 141 16.38 11.72 -24.38
C GLY A 141 16.86 10.29 -24.18
N THR A 142 16.47 9.42 -25.11
CA THR A 142 17.11 8.10 -25.31
C THR A 142 18.57 8.28 -25.72
N PRO A 143 19.43 7.34 -25.30
CA PRO A 143 20.03 6.42 -26.28
C PRO A 143 19.77 4.96 -25.94
#